data_AF-A0A925RVB9-F1
#
_entry.id   AF-A0A925RVB9-F1
#
_cell.length_a   1.000
_cell.length_b   1.000
_cell.length_c   1.000
_cell.angle_alpha   90.00
_cell.angle_beta   90.00
_cell.angle_gamma   90.00
#
_symmetry.space_group_name_H-M   'P 1'
#
loop_
_entity.id
_entity.type
_entity.pdbx_description
1 polymer ?
#
loop_
_entity_poly.entity_id
_entity_poly.type
_entity_poly.pdbx_seq_one_letter_code
_entity_poly.pdbx_strand_id
1 'polypeptide(L)'
;MDAPINDSLAVRATLCADIDMMAARYREMTLPALRAYVAALGSTAQAYDIQPLAGIARAFERSIALHREDAAFSLYFDQLKMAVGCEAADSETARDAMLAAISVRFAG
;
A
#
# COMPACT_ATOMS: atom_id res chain seq x y z
N MET A 1 18.21 3.06 -25.86
CA MET A 1 18.57 2.51 -24.53
C MET A 1 17.23 2.38 -23.83
N ASP A 2 16.56 1.25 -24.07
CA ASP A 2 15.14 1.05 -23.77
C ASP A 2 14.98 -0.07 -22.74
N ALA A 3 14.97 0.34 -21.49
CA ALA A 3 14.23 -0.29 -20.40
C ALA A 3 13.91 0.86 -19.44
N PRO A 4 12.67 1.04 -18.92
CA PRO A 4 12.16 0.11 -17.91
C PRO A 4 10.62 0.15 -17.68
N ILE A 5 9.76 0.10 -18.70
CA ILE A 5 8.30 0.03 -18.44
C ILE A 5 7.90 -1.34 -17.86
N ASN A 6 8.56 -2.41 -18.33
CA ASN A 6 8.31 -3.77 -17.85
C ASN A 6 8.75 -3.99 -16.40
N ASP A 7 9.86 -3.39 -15.96
CA ASP A 7 10.36 -3.56 -14.59
C ASP A 7 9.43 -2.87 -13.57
N SER A 8 8.92 -1.67 -13.89
CA SER A 8 7.99 -0.96 -13.01
C SER A 8 6.64 -1.68 -12.90
N LEU A 9 6.12 -2.24 -14.00
CA LEU A 9 4.90 -3.04 -14.00
C LEU A 9 5.06 -4.36 -13.23
N ALA A 10 6.18 -5.06 -13.43
CA ALA A 10 6.49 -6.29 -12.70
C ALA A 10 6.59 -6.04 -11.19
N VAL A 11 7.28 -4.95 -10.80
CA VAL A 11 7.40 -4.54 -9.40
C VAL A 11 6.04 -4.22 -8.79
N ARG A 12 5.18 -3.47 -9.50
CA ARG A 12 3.81 -3.20 -9.04
C ARG A 12 3.00 -4.48 -8.85
N ALA A 13 3.06 -5.41 -9.80
CA ALA A 13 2.37 -6.70 -9.69
C ALA A 13 2.86 -7.52 -8.48
N THR A 14 4.17 -7.57 -8.25
CA THR A 14 4.76 -8.22 -7.07
C THR A 14 4.29 -7.57 -5.78
N LEU A 15 4.35 -6.23 -5.69
CA LEU A 15 3.89 -5.50 -4.51
C LEU A 15 2.41 -5.74 -4.22
N CYS A 16 1.57 -5.80 -5.26
CA CYS A 16 0.15 -6.15 -5.11
C CYS A 16 -0.06 -7.55 -4.55
N ALA A 17 0.63 -8.55 -5.11
CA ALA A 17 0.56 -9.92 -4.64
C ALA A 17 1.03 -10.06 -3.18
N ASP A 18 2.12 -9.36 -2.82
CA ASP A 18 2.63 -9.35 -1.46
C ASP A 18 1.61 -8.72 -0.49
N ILE A 19 1.05 -7.57 -0.86
CA ILE A 19 0.02 -6.88 -0.07
C ILE A 19 -1.23 -7.75 0.11
N ASP A 20 -1.70 -8.44 -0.95
CA ASP A 20 -2.84 -9.36 -0.89
C ASP A 20 -2.58 -10.56 0.03
N MET A 21 -1.41 -11.21 -0.14
CA MET A 21 -1.00 -12.32 0.71
C MET A 21 -0.95 -11.89 2.18
N MET A 22 -0.43 -10.70 2.45
CA MET A 22 -0.32 -10.18 3.81
C MET A 22 -1.69 -9.81 4.40
N ALA A 23 -2.55 -9.17 3.62
CA ALA A 23 -3.90 -8.81 4.04
C ALA A 23 -4.74 -10.06 4.40
N ALA A 24 -4.45 -11.21 3.79
CA ALA A 24 -5.10 -12.48 4.15
C ALA A 24 -4.58 -13.10 5.46
N ARG A 25 -3.34 -12.78 5.88
CA ARG A 25 -2.63 -13.51 6.95
C ARG A 25 -2.27 -12.67 8.17
N TYR A 26 -2.44 -11.35 8.13
CA TYR A 26 -1.96 -10.46 9.19
C TYR A 26 -2.53 -10.80 10.59
N ARG A 27 -3.73 -11.37 10.67
CA ARG A 27 -4.38 -11.77 11.93
C ARG A 27 -3.66 -12.94 12.63
N GLU A 28 -2.92 -13.73 11.88
CA GLU A 28 -2.12 -14.85 12.40
C GLU A 28 -0.72 -14.40 12.80
N MET A 29 -0.35 -13.15 12.50
CA MET A 29 1.00 -12.64 12.70
C MET A 29 1.15 -11.93 14.04
N THR A 30 2.36 -12.01 14.57
CA THR A 30 2.75 -11.15 15.67
C THR A 30 2.93 -9.71 15.17
N LEU A 31 2.62 -8.73 16.02
CA LEU A 31 2.78 -7.31 15.70
C LEU A 31 4.21 -6.93 15.25
N PRO A 32 5.30 -7.49 15.83
CA PRO A 32 6.65 -7.27 15.31
C PRO A 32 6.84 -7.78 13.88
N ALA A 33 6.28 -8.95 13.55
CA ALA A 33 6.37 -9.51 12.20
C ALA A 33 5.60 -8.67 11.19
N LEU A 34 4.40 -8.21 11.55
CA LEU A 34 3.61 -7.30 10.73
C LEU A 34 4.36 -5.98 10.49
N ARG A 35 4.93 -5.39 11.52
CA ARG A 35 5.72 -4.15 11.40
C ARG A 35 6.93 -4.33 10.48
N ALA A 36 7.68 -5.43 10.63
CA ALA A 36 8.84 -5.72 9.80
C ALA A 36 8.45 -5.84 8.32
N TYR A 37 7.32 -6.50 8.03
CA TYR A 37 6.78 -6.59 6.68
C TYR A 37 6.44 -5.21 6.09
N VAL A 38 5.71 -4.38 6.83
CA VAL A 38 5.31 -3.04 6.37
C VAL A 38 6.53 -2.15 6.12
N ALA A 39 7.57 -2.25 6.97
CA ALA A 39 8.83 -1.53 6.78
C ALA A 39 9.57 -1.97 5.51
N ALA A 40 9.60 -3.28 5.23
CA ALA A 40 10.18 -3.81 4.00
C ALA A 40 9.43 -3.30 2.77
N LEU A 41 8.09 -3.33 2.80
CA LEU A 41 7.24 -2.79 1.74
C LEU A 41 7.53 -1.31 1.46
N GLY A 42 7.64 -0.50 2.52
CA GLY A 42 7.98 0.92 2.42
C GLY A 42 9.40 1.19 1.89
N SER A 43 10.34 0.27 2.13
CA SER A 43 11.71 0.36 1.61
C SER A 43 11.76 0.04 0.12
N THR A 44 11.08 -1.03 -0.31
CA THR A 44 10.90 -1.37 -1.72
C THR A 44 10.21 -0.23 -2.47
N ALA A 45 9.14 0.33 -1.90
CA ALA A 45 8.43 1.47 -2.48
C ALA A 45 9.36 2.66 -2.76
N GLN A 46 10.27 2.97 -1.83
CA GLN A 46 11.25 4.05 -1.98
C GLN A 46 12.28 3.75 -3.07
N ALA A 47 12.73 2.49 -3.18
CA ALA A 47 13.69 2.09 -4.20
C ALA A 47 13.14 2.22 -5.64
N TYR A 48 11.81 2.18 -5.80
CA TYR A 48 11.11 2.30 -7.08
C TYR A 48 10.31 3.60 -7.24
N ASP A 49 10.61 4.62 -6.42
CA ASP A 49 9.95 5.94 -6.45
C ASP A 49 8.41 5.92 -6.29
N ILE A 50 7.86 4.89 -5.65
CA ILE A 50 6.44 4.76 -5.33
C ILE A 50 6.15 5.49 -4.01
N GLN A 51 6.32 6.81 -4.03
CA GLN A 51 6.21 7.66 -2.83
C GLN A 51 4.88 7.54 -2.07
N PRO A 52 3.70 7.41 -2.74
CA PRO A 52 2.43 7.20 -2.02
C PRO A 52 2.44 5.93 -1.16
N LEU A 53 3.00 4.83 -1.69
CA LEU A 53 3.11 3.55 -0.97
C LEU A 53 4.04 3.69 0.24
N ALA A 54 5.20 4.34 0.07
CA ALA A 54 6.14 4.59 1.16
C ALA A 54 5.53 5.44 2.29
N GLY A 55 4.72 6.45 1.95
CA GLY A 55 4.02 7.29 2.91
C GLY A 55 3.00 6.51 3.75
N ILE A 56 2.20 5.66 3.10
CA ILE A 56 1.19 4.83 3.76
C ILE A 56 1.84 3.75 4.62
N ALA A 57 2.90 3.11 4.14
CA ALA A 57 3.67 2.13 4.91
C ALA A 57 4.20 2.73 6.22
N ARG A 58 4.79 3.94 6.17
CA ARG A 58 5.24 4.65 7.38
C ARG A 58 4.10 5.01 8.33
N ALA A 59 2.93 5.38 7.81
CA ALA A 59 1.75 5.65 8.63
C ALA A 59 1.25 4.38 9.33
N PHE A 60 1.25 3.26 8.61
CA PHE A 60 0.86 1.96 9.12
C PHE A 60 1.85 1.46 10.20
N GLU A 61 3.16 1.60 9.99
CA GLU A 61 4.17 1.28 11.03
C GLU A 61 3.94 2.05 12.33
N ARG A 62 3.62 3.34 12.24
CA ARG A 62 3.28 4.16 13.42
C ARG A 62 2.00 3.66 14.08
N SER A 63 1.00 3.28 13.30
CA SER A 63 -0.26 2.71 13.80
C SER A 63 -0.03 1.39 14.54
N ILE A 64 0.86 0.54 14.03
CA ILE A 64 1.26 -0.71 14.69
C ILE A 64 1.97 -0.40 16.01
N ALA A 65 2.87 0.59 16.04
CA ALA A 65 3.61 0.95 17.26
C ALA A 65 2.74 1.57 18.37
N LEU A 66 1.61 2.21 18.02
CA LEU A 66 0.74 2.91 18.97
C LEU A 66 -0.37 2.05 19.59
N HIS A 67 -0.63 0.83 19.06
CA HIS A 67 -1.60 -0.18 19.51
C HIS A 67 -2.95 0.33 20.07
N ARG A 68 -4.04 0.23 19.28
CA ARG A 68 -5.40 0.08 19.82
C ARG A 68 -6.29 -0.70 18.84
N GLU A 69 -6.29 -2.02 19.01
CA GLU A 69 -7.31 -2.97 18.51
C GLU A 69 -7.42 -3.10 16.96
N ASP A 70 -7.67 -4.32 16.49
CA ASP A 70 -7.65 -4.79 15.09
C ASP A 70 -8.45 -3.97 14.04
N ALA A 71 -9.15 -2.90 14.44
CA ALA A 71 -10.26 -2.33 13.69
C ALA A 71 -9.88 -1.54 12.42
N ALA A 72 -8.60 -1.26 12.15
CA ALA A 72 -8.21 -0.44 11.00
C ALA A 72 -7.06 -0.98 10.13
N PHE A 73 -6.49 -2.15 10.43
CA PHE A 73 -5.40 -2.70 9.61
C PHE A 73 -5.85 -3.05 8.20
N SER A 74 -7.09 -3.53 8.03
CA SER A 74 -7.69 -3.75 6.70
C SER A 74 -7.70 -2.47 5.86
N LEU A 75 -8.04 -1.32 6.44
CA LEU A 75 -8.05 -0.03 5.75
C LEU A 75 -6.65 0.39 5.29
N TYR A 76 -5.61 0.10 6.08
CA TYR A 76 -4.25 0.34 5.64
C TYR A 76 -3.87 -0.55 4.46
N PHE A 77 -4.27 -1.83 4.46
CA PHE A 77 -4.03 -2.71 3.31
C PHE A 77 -4.75 -2.22 2.05
N ASP A 78 -6.00 -1.76 2.14
CA ASP A 78 -6.72 -1.17 1.01
C ASP A 78 -6.02 0.10 0.48
N GLN A 79 -5.54 0.96 1.39
CA GLN A 79 -4.75 2.13 1.04
C GLN A 79 -3.43 1.79 0.36
N LEU A 80 -2.72 0.76 0.83
CA LEU A 80 -1.50 0.27 0.19
C LEU A 80 -1.80 -0.21 -1.23
N LYS A 81 -2.88 -0.99 -1.43
CA LYS A 81 -3.30 -1.47 -2.76
C LYS A 81 -3.62 -0.33 -3.73
N MET A 82 -4.38 0.68 -3.27
CA MET A 82 -4.69 1.86 -4.08
C MET A 82 -3.42 2.62 -4.47
N ALA A 83 -2.46 2.76 -3.55
CA ALA A 83 -1.22 3.48 -3.81
C ALA A 83 -0.28 2.78 -4.81
N VAL A 84 -0.30 1.46 -4.88
CA VAL A 84 0.41 0.70 -5.92
C VAL A 84 -0.35 0.73 -7.26
N GLY A 85 -1.67 0.89 -7.20
CA GLY A 85 -2.56 0.72 -8.35
C GLY A 85 -2.89 -0.76 -8.59
N CYS A 86 -3.15 -1.51 -7.52
CA CYS A 86 -3.51 -2.93 -7.59
C CYS A 86 -4.93 -3.18 -8.09
N GLU A 87 -5.77 -2.15 -8.15
CA GLU A 87 -7.03 -2.27 -8.87
C GLU A 87 -6.69 -2.64 -10.31
N ALA A 88 -7.34 -3.71 -10.80
CA ALA A 88 -7.18 -4.16 -12.17
C ALA A 88 -7.17 -2.92 -13.07
N ALA A 89 -6.21 -2.85 -13.99
CA ALA A 89 -5.96 -1.72 -14.87
C ALA A 89 -7.19 -1.27 -15.73
N ASP A 90 -8.37 -1.84 -15.48
CA ASP A 90 -9.66 -1.63 -16.12
C ASP A 90 -10.80 -1.15 -15.18
N SER A 91 -10.57 -0.89 -13.88
CA SER A 91 -11.63 -0.34 -13.01
C SER A 91 -11.66 1.19 -13.11
N GLU A 92 -12.46 1.74 -14.02
CA GLU A 92 -12.71 3.20 -14.11
C GLU A 92 -13.18 3.79 -12.76
N THR A 93 -13.86 2.98 -11.95
CA THR A 93 -14.45 3.34 -10.65
C THR A 93 -13.40 3.59 -9.56
N ALA A 94 -12.28 2.87 -9.61
CA ALA A 94 -11.10 3.03 -8.74
C ALA A 94 -10.55 4.46 -8.78
N ARG A 95 -10.34 4.93 -10.01
CA ARG A 95 -9.69 6.20 -10.32
C ARG A 95 -10.54 7.37 -9.86
N ASP A 96 -11.84 7.29 -10.09
CA ASP A 96 -12.79 8.35 -9.73
C ASP A 96 -12.97 8.46 -8.20
N ALA A 97 -12.96 7.33 -7.47
CA ALA A 97 -12.99 7.33 -6.02
C ALA A 97 -11.71 7.95 -5.40
N MET A 98 -10.55 7.68 -5.98
CA MET A 98 -9.27 8.27 -5.54
C MET A 98 -9.23 9.78 -5.78
N LEU A 99 -9.67 10.25 -6.95
CA LEU A 99 -9.75 11.68 -7.28
C LEU A 99 -10.73 12.42 -6.37
N ALA A 100 -11.86 11.79 -6.03
CA ALA A 100 -12.80 12.33 -5.05
C ALA A 100 -12.16 12.44 -3.65
N ALA A 101 -11.43 11.42 -3.18
CA ALA A 101 -10.80 11.41 -1.87
C ALA A 101 -9.68 12.46 -1.71
N ILE A 102 -8.93 12.75 -2.79
CA ILE A 102 -7.89 13.79 -2.80
C ILE A 102 -8.52 15.19 -2.86
N SER A 103 -9.61 15.36 -3.60
CA SER A 103 -10.28 16.66 -3.78
C SER A 103 -10.86 17.21 -2.47
N VAL A 104 -11.27 16.35 -1.53
CA VAL A 104 -11.78 16.76 -0.22
C VAL A 104 -10.69 17.35 0.68
N ARG A 105 -9.40 17.05 0.45
CA ARG A 105 -8.29 17.56 1.27
C ARG A 105 -7.69 18.89 0.80
N PHE A 106 -8.05 19.38 -0.39
CA PHE A 106 -7.57 20.67 -0.92
C PHE A 106 -8.60 21.80 -0.81
N ALA A 107 -9.84 21.50 -0.41
CA ALA A 107 -10.94 22.46 -0.28
C ALA A 107 -11.24 22.86 1.19
N GLY A 108 -10.34 22.53 2.13
CA GLY A 108 -10.47 22.87 3.55
C GLY A 108 -9.30 23.72 4.02
#